data_AF-A0A1J3EEH9-F1
#
_entry.id   AF-A0A1J3EEH9-F1
#
_cell.length_a   1.000
_cell.length_b   1.000
_cell.length_c   1.000
_cell.angle_alpha   90.00
_cell.angle_beta   90.00
_cell.angle_gamma   90.00
#
_symmetry.space_group_name_H-M   'P 1'
#
loop_
_entity.id
_entity.type
_entity.pdbx_description
1 polymer ?
#
loop_
_entity_poly.entity_id
_entity_poly.type
_entity_poly.pdbx_seq_one_letter_code
_entity_poly.pdbx_strand_id
1 'polypeptide(L)'
;NCSCTAYAYDLGIGCMIWSGSLVDMQSFLGSGIDLNIRVAHSELKTHSKRAIMITAPVLGSAFIAAVCILLACRKFKKCPAPEKDTSAEEILFQRMEALASANESASNQINRKELPLFEFRVLATSTDNFS
;
A
#
# COMPACT_ATOMS: atom_id res chain seq x y z
N ASN A 1 18.55 -27.08 -39.99
CA ASN A 1 19.79 -27.63 -39.39
C ASN A 1 19.48 -28.05 -37.97
N CYS A 2 19.33 -29.36 -37.73
CA CYS A 2 18.95 -29.90 -36.41
C CYS A 2 20.15 -30.19 -35.50
N SER A 3 21.39 -30.12 -36.02
CA SER A 3 22.62 -30.34 -35.26
C SER A 3 23.22 -29.05 -34.70
N CYS A 4 22.75 -27.89 -35.17
CA CYS A 4 23.16 -26.59 -34.63
C CYS A 4 22.79 -26.48 -33.14
N THR A 5 23.79 -26.10 -32.34
CA THR A 5 23.67 -25.91 -30.89
C THR A 5 23.83 -24.45 -30.49
N ALA A 6 24.55 -23.64 -31.26
CA ALA A 6 24.63 -22.19 -31.05
C ALA A 6 24.98 -21.43 -32.33
N TYR A 7 24.70 -20.13 -32.33
CA TYR A 7 25.15 -19.20 -33.36
C TYR A 7 25.49 -17.83 -32.77
N ALA A 8 26.33 -17.09 -33.48
CA ALA A 8 26.65 -15.70 -33.19
C ALA A 8 26.73 -14.93 -34.51
N TYR A 9 26.50 -13.63 -34.42
CA TYR A 9 26.60 -12.73 -35.56
C TYR A 9 27.47 -11.55 -35.18
N ASP A 10 28.53 -11.35 -35.95
CA ASP A 10 29.44 -10.21 -35.83
C ASP A 10 29.42 -9.42 -37.14
N LEU A 11 29.52 -8.08 -37.06
CA LEU A 11 29.47 -7.22 -38.25
C LEU A 11 30.69 -7.36 -39.16
N GLY A 12 31.85 -7.78 -38.64
CA GLY A 12 33.07 -7.96 -39.41
C GLY A 12 33.26 -9.39 -39.90
N ILE A 13 32.97 -10.39 -39.06
CA ILE A 13 33.19 -11.82 -39.36
C ILE A 13 31.95 -12.46 -40.01
N GLY A 14 30.76 -11.94 -39.74
CA GLY A 14 29.49 -12.50 -40.21
C GLY A 14 28.92 -13.56 -39.26
N CYS A 15 28.25 -14.58 -39.82
CA CYS A 15 27.56 -15.61 -39.05
C CYS A 15 28.51 -16.77 -38.70
N MET A 16 28.62 -17.05 -37.40
CA MET A 16 29.34 -18.19 -36.87
C MET A 16 28.34 -19.19 -36.31
N ILE A 17 28.51 -20.48 -36.64
CA ILE A 17 27.59 -21.56 -36.29
C ILE A 17 28.37 -22.69 -35.65
N TRP A 18 27.88 -23.18 -34.51
CA TRP A 18 28.46 -24.31 -33.78
C TRP A 18 27.53 -25.52 -33.80
N SER A 19 28.13 -26.72 -33.80
CA SER A 19 27.43 -27.99 -33.62
C SER A 19 28.13 -28.80 -32.53
N GLY A 20 27.36 -29.35 -31.59
CA GLY A 20 27.89 -30.08 -30.43
C GLY A 20 28.21 -29.19 -29.23
N SER A 21 29.14 -29.64 -28.40
CA SER A 21 29.50 -29.01 -27.13
C SER A 21 30.30 -27.73 -27.32
N LEU A 22 29.95 -26.68 -26.59
CA LEU A 22 30.73 -25.45 -26.53
C LEU A 22 31.77 -25.58 -25.42
N VAL A 23 33.05 -25.47 -25.77
CA VAL A 23 34.18 -25.49 -24.84
C VAL A 23 34.93 -24.16 -24.90
N ASP A 24 35.66 -23.83 -23.84
CA ASP A 24 36.51 -22.63 -23.77
C ASP A 24 35.79 -21.29 -23.98
N MET A 25 34.49 -21.22 -23.63
CA MET A 25 33.72 -19.97 -23.69
C MET A 25 33.99 -19.09 -22.47
N GLN A 26 34.25 -17.81 -22.70
CA GLN A 26 34.51 -16.82 -21.65
C GLN A 26 33.58 -15.61 -21.79
N SER A 27 33.01 -15.17 -20.68
CA SER A 27 32.14 -13.98 -20.63
C SER A 27 32.91 -12.77 -20.13
N PHE A 28 32.77 -11.63 -20.81
CA PHE A 28 33.35 -10.36 -20.40
C PHE A 28 32.26 -9.32 -20.17
N LEU A 29 32.50 -8.40 -19.24
CA LEU A 29 31.62 -7.25 -19.02
C LEU A 29 31.96 -6.15 -20.03
N GLY A 30 31.00 -5.77 -20.87
CA GLY A 30 31.13 -4.63 -21.79
C GLY A 30 31.95 -4.87 -23.05
N SER A 31 32.33 -6.11 -23.36
CA SER A 31 33.03 -6.49 -24.58
C SER A 31 32.70 -7.93 -24.97
N GLY A 32 32.82 -8.26 -26.26
CA GLY A 32 32.51 -9.57 -26.83
C GLY A 32 31.37 -9.52 -27.84
N ILE A 33 30.87 -10.72 -28.20
CA ILE A 33 29.76 -10.90 -29.14
C ILE A 33 28.63 -11.68 -28.48
N ASP A 34 27.40 -11.40 -28.90
CA ASP A 34 26.23 -12.11 -28.42
C ASP A 34 26.19 -13.54 -28.99
N LEU A 35 26.28 -14.52 -28.10
CA LEU A 35 26.14 -15.92 -28.43
C LEU A 35 24.71 -16.40 -28.12
N ASN A 36 24.03 -16.92 -29.14
CA ASN A 36 22.70 -17.47 -29.04
C ASN A 36 22.78 -19.01 -28.95
N ILE A 37 22.37 -19.57 -27.82
CA ILE A 37 22.38 -21.03 -27.59
C ILE A 37 20.99 -21.60 -27.86
N ARG A 38 20.92 -22.68 -28.63
CA ARG A 38 19.69 -23.41 -28.87
C ARG A 38 19.36 -24.26 -27.65
N VAL A 39 18.21 -24.00 -27.05
CA VAL A 39 17.67 -24.74 -25.90
C VAL A 39 16.31 -25.34 -26.24
N ALA A 40 15.85 -26.29 -25.42
CA ALA A 40 14.51 -26.84 -25.60
C ALA A 40 13.45 -25.77 -25.27
N HIS A 41 12.29 -25.83 -25.94
CA HIS A 41 11.21 -24.85 -25.70
C HIS A 41 10.74 -24.83 -24.24
N SER A 42 10.79 -25.97 -23.55
CA SER A 42 10.48 -26.09 -22.13
C SER A 42 11.49 -25.41 -21.21
N GLU A 43 12.74 -25.22 -21.66
CA GLU A 43 13.81 -24.57 -20.90
C GLU A 43 13.80 -23.05 -21.07
N LEU A 44 13.08 -22.54 -22.07
CA LEU A 44 12.73 -21.13 -22.17
C LEU A 44 11.72 -20.77 -21.07
N LYS A 45 12.15 -20.85 -19.80
CA LYS A 45 11.42 -20.23 -18.70
C LYS A 45 11.50 -18.74 -18.93
N THR A 46 10.35 -18.14 -19.22
CA THR A 46 10.16 -16.70 -19.38
C THR A 46 10.36 -15.98 -18.04
N HIS A 47 11.58 -16.02 -17.49
CA HIS A 47 11.94 -15.38 -16.23
C HIS A 47 11.75 -13.87 -16.32
N SER A 48 11.94 -13.26 -17.50
CA SER A 48 11.76 -11.82 -17.70
C SER A 48 10.31 -11.38 -17.53
N LYS A 49 9.34 -12.09 -18.12
CA LYS A 49 7.92 -11.72 -18.00
C LYS A 49 7.39 -11.91 -16.58
N ARG A 50 7.78 -12.99 -15.88
CA ARG A 50 7.34 -13.22 -14.49
C ARG A 50 7.98 -12.24 -13.52
N ALA A 51 9.27 -11.94 -13.64
CA ALA A 51 9.92 -10.94 -12.80
C ALA A 51 9.33 -9.54 -13.03
N ILE A 52 9.18 -9.10 -14.29
CA ILE A 52 8.61 -7.78 -14.60
C ILE A 52 7.14 -7.68 -14.16
N MET A 53 6.35 -8.74 -14.32
CA MET A 53 4.93 -8.78 -13.91
C MET A 53 4.75 -8.70 -12.38
N ILE A 54 5.73 -9.18 -11.59
CA ILE A 54 5.66 -9.14 -10.13
C ILE A 54 6.27 -7.85 -9.57
N THR A 55 7.37 -7.36 -10.16
CA THR A 55 8.10 -6.19 -9.63
C THR A 55 7.44 -4.86 -10.00
N ALA A 56 6.76 -4.77 -11.15
CA ALA A 56 6.08 -3.55 -11.60
C ALA A 56 4.88 -3.10 -10.71
N PRO A 57 3.95 -3.99 -10.30
CA PRO A 57 2.81 -3.56 -9.49
C PRO A 57 3.20 -3.12 -8.08
N VAL A 58 4.24 -3.72 -7.48
CA VAL A 58 4.66 -3.43 -6.09
C VAL A 58 5.25 -2.02 -5.95
N LEU A 59 6.09 -1.59 -6.90
CA LEU A 59 6.62 -0.22 -6.92
C LEU A 59 5.54 0.81 -7.29
N GLY A 60 4.65 0.46 -8.23
CA GLY A 60 3.55 1.33 -8.65
C GLY A 60 2.55 1.59 -7.52
N SER A 61 2.16 0.56 -6.77
CA SER A 61 1.17 0.68 -5.69
C SER A 61 1.67 1.54 -4.54
N ALA A 62 2.95 1.41 -4.16
CA ALA A 62 3.54 2.21 -3.09
C ALA A 62 3.60 3.69 -3.46
N PHE A 63 3.95 4.01 -4.72
CA PHE A 63 4.02 5.39 -5.19
C PHE A 63 2.64 6.05 -5.27
N ILE A 64 1.63 5.33 -5.79
CA ILE A 64 0.25 5.83 -5.87
C ILE A 64 -0.31 6.07 -4.46
N ALA A 65 -0.11 5.14 -3.53
CA ALA A 65 -0.56 5.30 -2.15
C ALA A 65 0.08 6.53 -1.47
N ALA A 66 1.39 6.73 -1.65
CA ALA A 66 2.10 7.89 -1.11
C ALA A 66 1.55 9.22 -1.69
N VAL A 67 1.28 9.28 -2.99
CA VAL A 67 0.69 10.46 -3.64
C VAL A 67 -0.72 10.73 -3.12
N CYS A 68 -1.57 9.70 -2.98
CA CYS A 68 -2.91 9.82 -2.42
C CYS A 68 -2.89 10.36 -0.99
N ILE A 69 -2.01 9.84 -0.13
CA ILE A 69 -1.84 10.30 1.25
C ILE A 69 -1.40 11.76 1.29
N LEU A 70 -0.41 12.14 0.47
CA LEU A 70 0.07 13.53 0.41
C LEU A 70 -1.03 14.51 -0.04
N LEU A 71 -1.84 14.14 -1.05
CA LEU A 71 -2.95 14.96 -1.50
C LEU A 71 -4.04 15.09 -0.43
N ALA A 72 -4.38 14.00 0.26
CA ALA A 72 -5.31 14.03 1.38
C ALA A 72 -4.79 14.95 2.50
N CYS A 73 -3.54 14.77 2.94
CA CYS A 73 -2.92 15.64 3.95
C CYS A 73 -2.90 17.12 3.53
N ARG A 74 -2.65 17.43 2.26
CA ARG A 74 -2.71 18.80 1.75
C ARG A 74 -4.12 19.37 1.75
N LYS A 75 -5.15 18.55 1.50
CA LYS A 75 -6.55 18.96 1.56
C LYS A 75 -7.00 19.18 3.01
N PHE A 76 -6.60 18.33 3.95
CA PHE A 76 -6.88 18.52 5.38
C PHE A 76 -6.14 19.72 5.98
N LYS A 77 -4.92 20.04 5.50
CA LYS A 77 -4.23 21.30 5.85
C LYS A 77 -4.86 22.54 5.20
N LYS A 78 -5.70 22.35 4.16
CA LYS A 78 -6.38 23.43 3.44
C LYS A 78 -7.87 23.53 3.79
N CYS A 79 -8.37 22.67 4.68
CA CYS A 79 -9.56 23.00 5.44
C CYS A 79 -9.16 24.20 6.33
N PRO A 80 -9.77 25.38 6.16
CA PRO A 80 -9.88 26.29 7.28
C PRO A 80 -10.44 25.45 8.42
N ALA A 81 -9.92 25.64 9.63
CA ALA A 81 -10.64 25.17 10.81
C ALA A 81 -12.13 25.49 10.60
N PRO A 82 -13.07 24.55 10.79
CA PRO A 82 -14.38 25.03 11.19
C PRO A 82 -14.08 25.93 12.38
N GLU A 83 -14.54 27.18 12.31
CA GLU A 83 -14.61 28.08 13.44
C GLU A 83 -15.19 27.25 14.58
N LYS A 84 -14.30 26.72 15.42
CA LYS A 84 -14.69 26.02 16.62
C LYS A 84 -15.15 27.16 17.46
N ASP A 85 -16.46 27.29 17.59
CA ASP A 85 -17.09 28.12 18.59
C ASP A 85 -16.48 27.74 19.94
N THR A 86 -15.43 28.46 20.33
CA THR A 86 -14.69 28.31 21.60
C THR A 86 -15.66 28.34 22.77
N SER A 87 -16.81 29.01 22.59
CA SER A 87 -17.96 29.02 23.49
C SER A 87 -18.52 27.63 23.83
N ALA A 88 -18.69 26.72 22.87
CA ALA A 88 -19.33 25.43 23.14
C ALA A 88 -18.42 24.45 23.89
N GLU A 89 -17.11 24.47 23.60
CA GLU A 89 -16.10 23.65 24.28
C GLU A 89 -15.87 24.15 25.72
N GLU A 90 -15.92 25.48 25.93
CA GLU A 90 -15.77 26.10 27.26
C GLU A 90 -17.01 25.91 28.15
N ILE A 91 -18.23 25.95 27.58
CA ILE A 91 -19.46 25.61 28.29
C ILE A 91 -19.49 24.14 28.72
N LEU A 92 -18.95 23.23 27.90
CA LEU A 92 -18.82 21.82 28.25
C LEU A 92 -17.83 21.58 29.39
N PHE A 93 -16.73 22.34 29.42
CA PHE A 93 -15.73 22.26 30.49
C PHE A 93 -16.30 22.79 31.83
N GLN A 94 -16.99 23.93 31.82
CA GLN A 94 -17.66 24.46 33.02
C GLN A 94 -18.73 23.51 33.57
N ARG A 95 -19.53 22.86 32.71
CA ARG A 95 -20.52 21.87 33.16
C ARG A 95 -19.88 20.62 33.78
N MET A 96 -18.73 20.20 33.25
CA MET A 96 -18.00 19.04 33.76
C MET A 96 -17.40 19.32 35.14
N GLU A 97 -16.87 20.53 35.36
CA GLU A 97 -16.32 20.95 36.66
C GLU A 97 -17.41 21.12 37.73
N ALA A 98 -18.58 21.65 37.35
CA ALA A 98 -19.74 21.75 38.24
C ALA A 98 -20.30 20.38 38.66
N LEU A 99 -20.22 19.36 37.79
CA LEU A 99 -20.63 17.99 38.10
C LEU A 99 -19.58 17.22 38.92
N ALA A 100 -18.30 17.57 38.79
CA ALA A 100 -17.22 16.95 39.56
C ALA A 100 -17.27 17.36 41.05
N SER A 101 -17.60 18.62 41.36
CA SER A 101 -17.74 19.09 42.76
C SER A 101 -18.98 18.54 43.46
N ALA A 102 -20.03 18.16 42.70
CA ALA A 102 -21.25 17.57 43.25
C ALA A 102 -21.10 16.08 43.62
N ASN A 103 -20.10 15.37 43.07
CA ASN A 103 -20.00 13.92 43.16
C ASN A 103 -19.03 13.40 44.25
N GLU A 104 -18.39 14.28 45.04
CA GLU A 104 -17.50 13.88 46.14
C GLU A 104 -18.21 13.28 47.37
N SER A 105 -19.54 13.21 47.42
CA SER A 105 -20.28 12.69 48.59
C SER A 105 -20.86 11.28 48.48
N ALA A 106 -20.51 10.47 47.47
CA ALA A 106 -20.95 9.08 47.41
C ALA A 106 -19.88 8.13 46.88
N SER A 107 -18.87 7.85 47.71
CA SER A 107 -17.82 6.87 47.43
C SER A 107 -18.21 5.47 47.94
N ASN A 108 -18.42 4.51 47.02
CA ASN A 108 -17.63 3.27 46.90
C ASN A 108 -18.41 2.07 46.31
N GLN A 109 -17.67 1.34 45.47
CA GLN A 109 -17.81 -0.06 45.06
C GLN A 109 -18.70 -0.47 43.86
N ILE A 110 -17.95 -0.82 42.79
CA ILE A 110 -18.18 -1.93 41.84
C ILE A 110 -19.00 -1.62 40.58
N ASN A 111 -18.25 -1.22 39.55
CA ASN A 111 -18.39 -1.57 38.13
C ASN A 111 -19.79 -1.98 37.63
N ARG A 112 -20.49 -1.03 37.01
CA ARG A 112 -21.14 -1.24 35.72
C ARG A 112 -20.96 -0.01 34.85
N LYS A 113 -20.47 -0.21 33.64
CA LYS A 113 -20.51 0.80 32.58
C LYS A 113 -21.97 1.10 32.29
N GLU A 114 -22.49 2.22 32.78
CA GLU A 114 -23.72 2.78 32.24
C GLU A 114 -23.37 4.06 31.49
N LEU A 115 -23.59 3.97 30.18
CA LEU A 115 -23.37 5.00 29.18
C LEU A 115 -24.14 6.28 29.56
N PRO A 116 -23.70 7.46 29.07
CA PRO A 116 -24.36 8.72 29.40
C PRO A 116 -25.86 8.63 29.06
N LEU A 117 -26.69 9.07 30.02
CA LEU A 117 -28.15 9.07 29.92
C LEU A 117 -28.58 9.88 28.70
N PHE A 118 -28.85 9.19 27.59
CA PHE A 118 -29.52 9.77 26.45
C PHE A 118 -30.91 10.25 26.88
N GLU A 119 -31.26 11.47 26.49
CA GLU A 119 -32.55 12.06 26.81
C GLU A 119 -33.67 11.19 26.22
N PHE A 120 -34.54 10.66 27.08
CA PHE A 120 -35.64 9.73 26.70
C PHE A 120 -36.51 10.28 25.57
N ARG A 121 -36.53 11.61 25.43
CA ARG A 121 -37.18 12.36 24.36
C ARG A 121 -36.64 12.05 22.96
N VAL A 122 -35.32 11.84 22.82
CA VAL A 122 -34.68 11.52 21.53
C VAL A 122 -35.02 10.09 21.09
N LEU A 123 -35.06 9.17 22.05
CA LEU A 123 -35.46 7.78 21.81
C LEU A 123 -36.94 7.68 21.43
N ALA A 124 -37.82 8.34 22.19
CA ALA A 124 -39.27 8.36 21.91
C ALA A 124 -39.57 8.99 20.55
N THR A 125 -38.86 10.06 20.16
CA THR A 125 -39.11 10.70 18.85
C THR A 125 -38.66 9.82 17.67
N SER A 126 -37.64 8.98 17.87
CA SER A 126 -37.13 8.09 16.82
C SER A 126 -38.01 6.84 16.60
N THR A 127 -38.79 6.44 17.61
CA THR A 127 -39.72 5.30 17.57
C THR A 127 -41.18 5.72 17.39
N ASP A 128 -41.42 6.97 16.99
CA ASP A 128 -42.75 7.58 16.89
C ASP A 128 -43.59 7.39 18.17
N ASN A 129 -42.98 7.70 19.32
CA ASN A 129 -43.49 7.51 20.67
C ASN A 129 -43.96 6.09 20.99
N PHE A 130 -43.33 5.08 20.38
CA PHE A 130 -43.62 3.64 20.57
C PHE A 130 -45.01 3.22 20.07
N SER A 131 -45.49 3.85 18.99
CA SER A 131 -46.69 3.38 18.27
C SER A 131 -46.47 2.06 17.53
#